data_AF-A0A849PIT0-F1
#
_entry.id   AF-A0A849PIT0-F1
#
_cell.length_a   1.000
_cell.length_b   1.000
_cell.length_c   1.000
_cell.angle_alpha   90.00
_cell.angle_beta   90.00
_cell.angle_gamma   90.00
#
_symmetry.space_group_name_H-M   'P 1'
#
loop_
_entity.id
_entity.type
_entity.pdbx_description
1 polymer ?
#
loop_
_entity_poly.entity_id
_entity_poly.type
_entity_poly.pdbx_seq_one_letter_code
_entity_poly.pdbx_strand_id
1 'polypeptide(L)'
;MKDGVGGTKVPHIRETLDEMNFLLKKRYECRLIEIIQNPAEIEKYKQGLFNQWISILGSYREISEKDDRKLPEIPSEYIILGALAEGLVKIVLFFNKPGDYLSIEQRDRTLGKLRNKLITMIKEQKKEPDDKKIKELSDSLELIAMLRNNFIHFPFYFHDDYRFMWVFFQVFAHLLDKFSLWEYLDNSDVEFIKRVALNKPTGIKLLEVDLYEQ
;
A
#
# COMPACT_ATOMS: atom_id res chain seq x y z
N MET A 1 -23.37 -45.87 -39.21
CA MET A 1 -22.53 -45.56 -38.03
C MET A 1 -21.23 -44.95 -38.51
N LYS A 2 -20.99 -43.68 -38.17
CA LYS A 2 -19.70 -43.16 -37.71
C LYS A 2 -19.95 -41.72 -37.26
N ASP A 3 -20.26 -41.62 -35.98
CA ASP A 3 -20.29 -40.38 -35.23
C ASP A 3 -18.92 -39.71 -35.32
N GLY A 4 -18.87 -38.57 -36.00
CA GLY A 4 -17.71 -37.69 -36.02
C GLY A 4 -17.72 -36.85 -34.76
N VAL A 5 -16.90 -37.28 -33.79
CA VAL A 5 -16.59 -36.66 -32.51
C VAL A 5 -16.60 -35.13 -32.62
N GLY A 6 -17.52 -34.52 -31.88
CA GLY A 6 -17.59 -33.07 -31.70
C GLY A 6 -16.25 -32.56 -31.21
N GLY A 7 -15.60 -31.74 -32.04
CA GLY A 7 -14.39 -31.03 -31.67
C GLY A 7 -14.70 -30.13 -30.49
N THR A 8 -14.23 -30.51 -29.31
CA THR A 8 -14.08 -29.62 -28.17
C THR A 8 -13.17 -28.48 -28.64
N LYS A 9 -13.77 -27.32 -28.93
CA LYS A 9 -13.01 -26.08 -29.11
C LYS A 9 -12.22 -25.87 -27.83
N VAL A 10 -10.91 -26.05 -27.89
CA VAL A 10 -10.01 -25.65 -26.81
C VAL A 10 -10.23 -24.13 -26.63
N PRO A 11 -10.69 -23.66 -25.47
CA PRO A 11 -10.92 -22.23 -25.25
C PRO A 11 -9.62 -21.48 -25.54
N HIS A 12 -9.73 -20.38 -26.29
CA HIS A 12 -8.56 -19.54 -26.56
C HIS A 12 -8.03 -19.07 -25.20
N ILE A 13 -6.71 -19.15 -24.93
CA ILE A 13 -6.10 -18.82 -23.61
C ILE A 13 -6.65 -17.52 -23.00
N ARG A 14 -6.98 -16.55 -23.85
CA ARG A 14 -7.60 -15.27 -23.48
C ARG A 14 -8.99 -15.43 -22.84
N GLU A 15 -9.85 -16.27 -23.40
CA GLU A 15 -11.19 -16.56 -22.88
C GLU A 15 -11.09 -17.26 -21.52
N THR A 16 -10.18 -18.23 -21.37
CA THR A 16 -9.90 -18.89 -20.09
C THR A 16 -9.38 -17.92 -19.04
N LEU A 17 -8.47 -17.00 -19.42
CA LEU A 17 -7.96 -15.97 -18.52
C LEU A 17 -9.06 -15.00 -18.07
N ASP A 18 -9.91 -14.56 -18.99
CA ASP A 18 -11.01 -13.65 -18.70
C ASP A 18 -12.06 -14.32 -17.78
N GLU A 19 -12.37 -15.59 -18.02
CA GLU A 19 -13.29 -16.38 -17.18
C GLU A 19 -12.71 -16.66 -15.78
N MET A 20 -11.43 -17.05 -15.69
CA MET A 20 -10.77 -17.23 -14.40
C MET A 20 -10.69 -15.93 -13.60
N ASN A 21 -10.35 -14.80 -14.26
CA ASN A 21 -10.35 -13.49 -13.63
C ASN A 21 -11.75 -13.09 -13.16
N PHE A 22 -12.78 -13.36 -13.95
CA PHE A 22 -14.17 -13.10 -13.57
C PHE A 22 -14.59 -13.92 -12.34
N LEU A 23 -14.29 -15.22 -12.31
CA LEU A 23 -14.63 -16.11 -11.19
C LEU A 23 -13.89 -15.74 -9.90
N LEU A 24 -12.58 -15.47 -9.99
CA LEU A 24 -11.79 -14.99 -8.85
C LEU A 24 -12.36 -13.66 -8.35
N LYS A 25 -12.58 -12.70 -9.24
CA LYS A 25 -13.10 -11.37 -8.90
C LYS A 25 -14.46 -11.46 -8.21
N LYS A 26 -15.42 -12.20 -8.79
CA LYS A 26 -16.77 -12.34 -8.24
C LYS A 26 -16.74 -12.96 -6.85
N ARG A 27 -15.94 -14.01 -6.63
CA ARG A 27 -15.84 -14.66 -5.33
C ARG A 27 -15.23 -13.75 -4.25
N TYR A 28 -14.17 -13.01 -4.57
CA TYR A 28 -13.52 -12.13 -3.60
C TYR A 28 -14.33 -10.86 -3.32
N GLU A 29 -14.93 -10.23 -4.34
CA GLU A 29 -15.76 -9.04 -4.14
C GLU A 29 -17.06 -9.35 -3.38
N CYS A 30 -17.71 -10.49 -3.65
CA CYS A 30 -18.85 -10.95 -2.84
C CYS A 30 -18.48 -11.13 -1.37
N ARG A 31 -17.32 -11.76 -1.09
CA ARG A 31 -16.85 -11.91 0.29
C ARG A 31 -16.55 -10.58 0.97
N LEU A 32 -15.99 -9.60 0.25
CA LEU A 32 -15.78 -8.25 0.79
C LEU A 32 -17.10 -7.56 1.11
N ILE A 33 -18.11 -7.70 0.24
CA ILE A 33 -19.46 -7.17 0.47
C ILE A 33 -20.09 -7.81 1.72
N GLU A 34 -19.99 -9.14 1.86
CA GLU A 34 -20.47 -9.87 3.05
C GLU A 34 -19.79 -9.39 4.33
N ILE A 35 -18.48 -9.14 4.30
CA ILE A 35 -17.72 -8.61 5.44
C ILE A 35 -18.22 -7.20 5.80
N ILE A 36 -18.42 -6.31 4.82
CA ILE A 36 -18.89 -4.93 5.06
C ILE A 36 -20.31 -4.91 5.65
N GLN A 37 -21.14 -5.91 5.33
CA GLN A 37 -22.50 -6.01 5.85
C GLN A 37 -22.56 -6.54 7.30
N ASN A 38 -21.44 -7.06 7.84
CA ASN A 38 -21.38 -7.59 9.19
C ASN A 38 -20.37 -6.81 10.07
N PRO A 39 -20.83 -5.89 10.93
CA PRO A 39 -19.96 -5.06 11.77
C PRO A 39 -18.99 -5.86 12.64
N ALA A 40 -19.38 -7.05 13.11
CA ALA A 40 -18.51 -7.89 13.94
C ALA A 40 -17.33 -8.50 13.16
N GLU A 41 -17.49 -8.70 11.84
CA GLU A 41 -16.45 -9.24 10.96
C GLU A 41 -15.55 -8.15 10.40
N ILE A 42 -16.02 -6.89 10.30
CA ILE A 42 -15.23 -5.76 9.81
C ILE A 42 -13.95 -5.58 10.63
N GLU A 43 -14.08 -5.50 11.96
CA GLU A 43 -12.92 -5.25 12.82
C GLU A 43 -11.93 -6.40 12.81
N LYS A 44 -12.43 -7.64 12.84
CA LYS A 44 -11.60 -8.84 12.70
C LYS A 44 -10.88 -8.87 11.35
N TYR A 45 -11.55 -8.47 10.27
CA TYR A 45 -10.95 -8.42 8.94
C TYR A 45 -9.90 -7.31 8.84
N LYS A 46 -10.18 -6.13 9.41
CA LYS A 46 -9.23 -5.02 9.50
C LYS A 46 -7.97 -5.42 10.26
N GLN A 47 -8.11 -6.06 11.42
CA GLN A 47 -6.97 -6.63 12.15
C GLN A 47 -6.21 -7.66 11.31
N GLY A 48 -6.91 -8.55 10.60
CA GLY A 48 -6.28 -9.53 9.72
C GLY A 48 -5.46 -8.91 8.57
N LEU A 49 -5.86 -7.74 8.07
CA LEU A 49 -5.10 -6.98 7.08
C LEU A 49 -3.89 -6.28 7.70
N PHE A 50 -4.02 -5.73 8.90
CA PHE A 50 -2.88 -5.16 9.63
C PHE A 50 -1.85 -6.22 10.03
N ASN A 51 -2.27 -7.43 10.40
CA ASN A 51 -1.35 -8.54 10.65
C ASN A 51 -0.51 -8.89 9.41
N GLN A 52 -1.11 -8.87 8.22
CA GLN A 52 -0.37 -9.05 6.96
C GLN A 52 0.58 -7.88 6.69
N TRP A 53 0.11 -6.65 6.91
CA TRP A 53 0.93 -5.44 6.74
C TRP A 53 2.14 -5.45 7.69
N ILE A 54 1.96 -5.83 8.95
CA ILE A 54 3.02 -6.00 9.96
C ILE A 54 3.99 -7.11 9.56
N SER A 55 3.50 -8.24 9.03
CA SER A 55 4.39 -9.29 8.52
C SER A 55 5.32 -8.79 7.42
N ILE A 56 4.83 -7.92 6.53
CA ILE A 56 5.64 -7.28 5.48
C ILE A 56 6.64 -6.29 6.09
N LEU A 57 6.22 -5.52 7.10
CA LEU A 57 7.12 -4.63 7.85
C LEU A 57 8.23 -5.40 8.55
N GLY A 58 7.93 -6.57 9.11
CA GLY A 58 8.92 -7.48 9.70
C GLY A 58 9.98 -7.90 8.67
N SER A 59 9.56 -8.29 7.46
CA SER A 59 10.50 -8.61 6.38
C SER A 59 11.37 -7.41 5.98
N TYR A 60 10.83 -6.19 5.97
CA TYR A 60 11.65 -4.98 5.76
C TYR A 60 12.70 -4.82 6.86
N ARG A 61 12.30 -4.93 8.13
CA ARG A 61 13.20 -4.78 9.29
C ARG A 61 14.35 -5.78 9.22
N GLU A 62 14.04 -7.05 8.98
CA GLU A 62 15.04 -8.11 8.85
C GLU A 62 16.06 -7.87 7.73
N ILE A 63 15.67 -7.20 6.64
CA ILE A 63 16.57 -6.85 5.55
C ILE A 63 17.41 -5.64 5.94
N SER A 64 16.77 -4.58 6.46
CA SER A 64 17.44 -3.32 6.82
C SER A 64 18.45 -3.45 7.96
N GLU A 65 18.28 -4.44 8.84
CA GLU A 65 19.17 -4.69 9.99
C GLU A 65 20.32 -5.66 9.68
N LYS A 66 20.33 -6.33 8.51
CA LYS A 66 21.43 -7.22 8.11
C LYS A 66 22.60 -6.39 7.55
N ASP A 67 23.64 -6.21 8.37
CA ASP A 67 24.93 -5.60 7.97
C ASP A 67 25.73 -6.55 7.06
N ASP A 68 25.29 -6.71 5.81
CA ASP A 68 26.09 -7.36 4.78
C ASP A 68 26.65 -6.30 3.84
N ARG A 69 27.95 -6.02 3.96
CA ARG A 69 28.74 -5.16 3.05
C ARG A 69 28.88 -5.71 1.62
N LYS A 70 28.06 -6.69 1.26
CA LYS A 70 27.86 -7.18 -0.09
C LYS A 70 26.68 -6.41 -0.65
N LEU A 71 26.77 -5.95 -1.90
CA LEU A 71 25.61 -5.45 -2.64
C LEU A 71 24.42 -6.37 -2.33
N PRO A 72 23.32 -5.87 -1.75
CA PRO A 72 22.19 -6.71 -1.44
C PRO A 72 21.80 -7.42 -2.74
N GLU A 73 21.77 -8.76 -2.72
CA GLU A 73 21.44 -9.58 -3.89
C GLU A 73 20.03 -9.26 -4.43
N ILE A 74 19.25 -8.49 -3.68
CA ILE A 74 17.91 -8.07 -4.05
C ILE A 74 17.79 -6.57 -3.75
N PRO A 75 17.47 -5.73 -4.74
CA PRO A 75 17.04 -4.39 -4.43
C PRO A 75 15.55 -4.51 -4.05
N SER A 76 15.28 -4.75 -2.77
CA SER A 76 13.98 -5.22 -2.26
C SER A 76 13.25 -4.15 -1.43
N GLU A 77 13.99 -3.27 -0.75
CA GLU A 77 13.42 -2.41 0.28
C GLU A 77 12.40 -1.42 -0.26
N TYR A 78 12.64 -0.77 -1.41
CA TYR A 78 11.64 0.10 -2.05
C TYR A 78 10.40 -0.64 -2.55
N ILE A 79 10.55 -1.90 -2.97
CA ILE A 79 9.39 -2.73 -3.34
C ILE A 79 8.56 -3.02 -2.09
N ILE A 80 9.22 -3.40 -1.00
CA ILE A 80 8.56 -3.73 0.27
C ILE A 80 7.88 -2.49 0.86
N LEU A 81 8.60 -1.37 0.96
CA LEU A 81 8.06 -0.08 1.41
C LEU A 81 6.95 0.43 0.47
N GLY A 82 7.07 0.22 -0.84
CA GLY A 82 6.04 0.52 -1.82
C GLY A 82 4.77 -0.33 -1.63
N ALA A 83 4.93 -1.60 -1.30
CA ALA A 83 3.83 -2.51 -0.96
C ALA A 83 3.14 -2.09 0.36
N LEU A 84 3.92 -1.71 1.37
CA LEU A 84 3.41 -1.17 2.64
C LEU A 84 2.62 0.12 2.42
N ALA A 85 3.14 1.06 1.63
CA ALA A 85 2.46 2.32 1.30
C ALA A 85 1.14 2.08 0.57
N GLU A 86 1.17 1.29 -0.50
CA GLU A 86 -0.04 0.98 -1.26
C GLU A 86 -1.06 0.20 -0.42
N GLY A 87 -0.60 -0.75 0.40
CA GLY A 87 -1.43 -1.51 1.32
C GLY A 87 -2.15 -0.62 2.34
N LEU A 88 -1.40 0.29 3.00
CA LEU A 88 -1.97 1.20 4.00
C LEU A 88 -3.00 2.15 3.37
N VAL A 89 -2.71 2.74 2.21
CA VAL A 89 -3.66 3.60 1.48
C VAL A 89 -4.93 2.84 1.12
N LYS A 90 -4.83 1.59 0.67
CA LYS A 90 -5.99 0.75 0.36
C LYS A 90 -6.82 0.42 1.60
N ILE A 91 -6.18 0.04 2.71
CA ILE A 91 -6.85 -0.22 3.98
C ILE A 91 -7.61 1.03 4.44
N VAL A 92 -6.95 2.18 4.44
CA VAL A 92 -7.53 3.48 4.81
C VAL A 92 -8.76 3.79 3.95
N LEU A 93 -8.63 3.73 2.63
CA LEU A 93 -9.75 4.03 1.73
C LEU A 93 -10.90 3.04 1.87
N PHE A 94 -10.59 1.74 1.96
CA PHE A 94 -11.59 0.69 2.06
C PHE A 94 -12.43 0.82 3.33
N PHE A 95 -11.82 0.96 4.51
CA PHE A 95 -12.60 1.00 5.76
C PHE A 95 -13.28 2.34 6.03
N ASN A 96 -12.88 3.42 5.37
CA ASN A 96 -13.57 4.71 5.50
C ASN A 96 -14.78 4.83 4.57
N LYS A 97 -14.66 4.38 3.31
CA LYS A 97 -15.76 4.37 2.34
C LYS A 97 -15.72 3.09 1.49
N PRO A 98 -16.19 1.94 2.03
CA PRO A 98 -16.05 0.65 1.34
C PRO A 98 -16.76 0.60 -0.02
N GLY A 99 -17.96 1.19 -0.12
CA GLY A 99 -18.72 1.26 -1.38
C GLY A 99 -17.98 2.03 -2.47
N ASP A 100 -17.46 3.22 -2.13
CA ASP A 100 -16.67 4.04 -3.05
C ASP A 100 -15.40 3.31 -3.51
N TYR A 101 -14.71 2.62 -2.60
CA TYR A 101 -13.52 1.84 -2.94
C TYR A 101 -13.84 0.66 -3.87
N LEU A 102 -14.90 -0.10 -3.58
CA LEU A 102 -15.30 -1.25 -4.39
C LEU A 102 -15.81 -0.85 -5.77
N SER A 103 -16.36 0.36 -5.93
CA SER A 103 -16.75 0.90 -7.25
C SER A 103 -15.57 1.12 -8.21
N ILE A 104 -14.34 1.19 -7.71
CA ILE A 104 -13.14 1.39 -8.50
C ILE A 104 -12.78 0.07 -9.20
N GLU A 105 -12.47 0.10 -10.49
CA GLU A 105 -11.95 -1.06 -11.19
C GLU A 105 -10.66 -1.57 -10.52
N GLN A 106 -10.50 -2.88 -10.38
CA GLN A 106 -9.36 -3.46 -9.65
C GLN A 106 -7.99 -3.02 -10.19
N ARG A 107 -7.84 -2.90 -11.52
CA ARG A 107 -6.63 -2.40 -12.19
C ARG A 107 -6.32 -0.93 -11.88
N ASP A 108 -7.31 -0.20 -11.37
CA ASP A 108 -7.20 1.20 -10.99
C ASP A 108 -6.95 1.39 -9.49
N ARG A 109 -6.93 0.30 -8.71
CA ARG A 109 -6.61 0.32 -7.28
C ARG A 109 -5.09 0.28 -7.05
N THR A 110 -4.33 1.11 -7.77
CA THR A 110 -2.87 1.27 -7.56
C THR A 110 -2.59 2.57 -6.82
N LEU A 111 -1.44 2.68 -6.14
CA LEU A 111 -1.11 3.86 -5.34
C LEU A 111 -1.23 5.18 -6.14
N GLY A 112 -0.70 5.22 -7.35
CA GLY A 112 -0.74 6.41 -8.21
C GLY A 112 -2.16 6.87 -8.57
N LYS A 113 -3.11 5.93 -8.70
CA LYS A 113 -4.52 6.22 -9.00
C LYS A 113 -5.35 6.49 -7.74
N LEU A 114 -4.98 5.87 -6.62
CA LEU A 114 -5.68 6.02 -5.33
C LEU A 114 -5.29 7.29 -4.57
N ARG A 115 -4.13 7.89 -4.86
CA ARG A 115 -3.65 9.12 -4.21
C ARG A 115 -4.72 10.22 -4.16
N ASN A 116 -5.26 10.60 -5.32
CA ASN A 116 -6.23 11.70 -5.38
C ASN A 116 -7.49 11.39 -4.55
N LYS A 117 -7.92 10.12 -4.52
CA LYS A 117 -9.06 9.69 -3.69
C LYS A 117 -8.77 9.82 -2.20
N LEU A 118 -7.56 9.45 -1.77
CA LEU A 118 -7.14 9.61 -0.37
C LEU A 118 -7.13 11.10 0.03
N ILE A 119 -6.53 11.95 -0.80
CA ILE A 119 -6.46 13.40 -0.55
C ILE A 119 -7.85 14.02 -0.48
N THR A 120 -8.73 13.70 -1.43
CA THR A 120 -10.14 14.15 -1.40
C THR A 120 -10.83 13.69 -0.13
N MET A 121 -10.69 12.42 0.25
CA MET A 121 -11.30 11.88 1.46
C MET A 121 -10.81 12.59 2.74
N ILE A 122 -9.51 12.83 2.86
CA ILE A 122 -8.92 13.56 4.00
C ILE A 122 -9.52 14.96 4.12
N LYS A 123 -9.66 15.67 2.99
CA LYS A 123 -10.27 17.02 2.93
C LYS A 123 -11.75 16.99 3.29
N GLU A 124 -12.53 16.11 2.68
CA GLU A 124 -13.97 15.96 2.92
C GLU A 124 -14.28 15.63 4.38
N GLN A 125 -13.49 14.75 4.99
CA GLN A 125 -13.64 14.34 6.38
C GLN A 125 -12.95 15.29 7.38
N LYS A 126 -12.29 16.35 6.90
CA LYS A 126 -11.52 17.30 7.71
C LYS A 126 -10.52 16.62 8.65
N LYS A 127 -9.88 15.55 8.17
CA LYS A 127 -8.89 14.77 8.94
C LYS A 127 -7.56 15.51 9.11
N GLU A 128 -7.23 16.39 8.17
CA GLU A 128 -6.08 17.28 8.22
C GLU A 128 -6.53 18.70 7.88
N PRO A 129 -6.55 19.64 8.85
CA PRO A 129 -6.89 21.03 8.57
C PRO A 129 -5.77 21.81 7.87
N ASP A 130 -4.52 21.34 7.92
CA ASP A 130 -3.39 22.01 7.29
C ASP A 130 -3.26 21.64 5.80
N ASP A 131 -3.65 22.59 4.93
CA ASP A 131 -3.51 22.45 3.47
C ASP A 131 -2.06 22.23 3.02
N LYS A 132 -1.06 22.72 3.77
CA LYS A 132 0.35 22.46 3.49
C LYS A 132 0.66 20.99 3.68
N LYS A 133 0.24 20.38 4.79
CA LYS A 133 0.41 18.94 5.04
C LYS A 133 -0.34 18.09 4.03
N ILE A 134 -1.53 18.52 3.60
CA ILE A 134 -2.26 17.80 2.55
C ILE A 134 -1.47 17.82 1.22
N LYS A 135 -0.90 18.97 0.86
CA LYS A 135 -0.06 19.08 -0.33
C LYS A 135 1.20 18.21 -0.19
N GLU A 136 1.89 18.28 0.93
CA GLU A 136 3.08 17.46 1.21
C GLU A 136 2.77 15.96 1.15
N LEU A 137 1.60 15.53 1.63
CA LEU A 137 1.17 14.15 1.57
C LEU A 137 0.95 13.73 0.12
N SER A 138 0.29 14.57 -0.67
CA SER A 138 0.09 14.33 -2.12
C SER A 138 1.43 14.19 -2.85
N ASP A 139 2.35 15.12 -2.63
CA ASP A 139 3.66 15.13 -3.29
C ASP A 139 4.52 13.94 -2.83
N SER A 140 4.45 13.57 -1.55
CA SER A 140 5.14 12.40 -1.00
C SER A 140 4.62 11.08 -1.58
N LEU A 141 3.30 10.94 -1.74
CA LEU A 141 2.70 9.76 -2.37
C LEU A 141 3.06 9.66 -3.86
N GLU A 142 3.19 10.80 -4.56
CA GLU A 142 3.70 10.84 -5.93
C GLU A 142 5.13 10.36 -6.01
N LEU A 143 6.00 10.90 -5.15
CA LEU A 143 7.41 10.54 -5.06
C LEU A 143 7.56 9.03 -4.78
N ILE A 144 6.82 8.49 -3.81
CA ILE A 144 6.83 7.06 -3.50
C ILE A 144 6.43 6.22 -4.72
N ALA A 145 5.37 6.60 -5.43
CA ALA A 145 4.93 5.88 -6.63
C ALA A 145 5.99 5.94 -7.74
N MET A 146 6.63 7.08 -7.94
CA MET A 146 7.72 7.25 -8.90
C MET A 146 8.94 6.42 -8.53
N LEU A 147 9.41 6.46 -7.29
CA LEU A 147 10.57 5.69 -6.81
C LEU A 147 10.35 4.18 -7.00
N ARG A 148 9.19 3.67 -6.59
CA ARG A 148 8.83 2.26 -6.79
C ARG A 148 8.83 1.86 -8.27
N ASN A 149 8.16 2.65 -9.12
CA ASN A 149 8.04 2.32 -10.55
C ASN A 149 9.39 2.40 -11.26
N ASN A 150 10.17 3.44 -10.96
CA ASN A 150 11.50 3.62 -11.51
C ASN A 150 12.41 2.46 -11.12
N PHE A 151 12.33 2.01 -9.87
CA PHE A 151 13.07 0.85 -9.44
C PHE A 151 12.64 -0.44 -10.17
N ILE A 152 11.33 -0.71 -10.28
CA ILE A 152 10.81 -1.90 -10.98
C ILE A 152 11.22 -1.93 -12.46
N HIS A 153 11.16 -0.78 -13.13
CA HIS A 153 11.41 -0.70 -14.58
C HIS A 153 12.88 -0.43 -14.93
N PHE A 154 13.63 0.18 -14.02
CA PHE A 154 15.02 0.61 -14.22
C PHE A 154 15.91 0.30 -13.01
N PRO A 155 16.03 -0.99 -12.61
CA PRO A 155 16.71 -1.37 -11.37
C PRO A 155 18.21 -1.02 -11.35
N PHE A 156 18.84 -0.77 -12.50
CA PHE A 156 20.26 -0.44 -12.61
C PHE A 156 20.60 1.04 -12.33
N TYR A 157 19.59 1.92 -12.30
CA TYR A 157 19.80 3.36 -12.11
C TYR A 157 19.44 3.86 -10.71
N PHE A 158 18.77 3.02 -9.93
CA PHE A 158 18.37 3.33 -8.56
C PHE A 158 19.15 2.44 -7.61
N HIS A 159 20.36 2.89 -7.27
CA HIS A 159 21.02 2.40 -6.07
C HIS A 159 20.27 2.94 -4.86
N ASP A 160 20.23 2.12 -3.81
CA ASP A 160 19.57 2.44 -2.57
C ASP A 160 19.99 3.83 -2.04
N ASP A 161 19.00 4.69 -1.86
CA ASP A 161 19.19 6.00 -1.26
C ASP A 161 18.31 6.12 -0.01
N TYR A 162 18.85 5.63 1.12
CA TYR A 162 18.26 5.62 2.47
C TYR A 162 17.52 6.91 2.85
N ARG A 163 17.90 8.03 2.23
CA ARG A 163 17.29 9.35 2.35
C ARG A 163 15.81 9.37 1.99
N PHE A 164 15.38 8.56 1.03
CA PHE A 164 13.97 8.49 0.61
C PHE A 164 13.14 7.51 1.46
N MET A 165 13.76 6.57 2.17
CA MET A 165 13.03 5.65 3.06
C MET A 165 12.28 6.41 4.14
N TRP A 166 12.90 7.47 4.68
CA TRP A 166 12.29 8.35 5.67
C TRP A 166 10.91 8.90 5.23
N VAL A 167 10.74 9.22 3.94
CA VAL A 167 9.46 9.72 3.40
C VAL A 167 8.35 8.68 3.53
N PHE A 168 8.65 7.39 3.34
CA PHE A 168 7.67 6.32 3.53
C PHE A 168 7.18 6.29 4.97
N PHE A 169 8.08 6.39 5.95
CA PHE A 169 7.73 6.35 7.36
C PHE A 169 6.99 7.62 7.83
N GLN A 170 7.31 8.78 7.26
CA GLN A 170 6.53 10.01 7.44
C GLN A 170 5.08 9.83 6.97
N VAL A 171 4.87 9.25 5.78
CA VAL A 171 3.54 8.92 5.26
C VAL A 171 2.83 7.87 6.12
N PHE A 172 3.53 6.81 6.55
CA PHE A 172 2.93 5.77 7.39
C PHE A 172 2.46 6.35 8.72
N ALA A 173 3.33 7.08 9.42
CA ALA A 173 3.00 7.66 10.71
C ALA A 173 1.86 8.67 10.60
N HIS A 174 1.88 9.53 9.58
CA HIS A 174 0.78 10.46 9.33
C HIS A 174 -0.56 9.74 9.10
N LEU A 175 -0.61 8.74 8.23
CA LEU A 175 -1.86 8.01 7.97
C LEU A 175 -2.32 7.17 9.17
N LEU A 176 -1.40 6.51 9.89
CA LEU A 176 -1.76 5.76 11.09
C LEU A 176 -2.34 6.69 12.17
N ASP A 177 -1.81 7.90 12.29
CA ASP A 177 -2.28 8.90 13.25
C ASP A 177 -3.65 9.48 12.89
N LYS A 178 -3.80 10.01 11.68
CA LYS A 178 -5.03 10.70 11.24
C LYS A 178 -6.24 9.77 11.17
N PHE A 179 -6.01 8.48 10.96
CA PHE A 179 -7.06 7.47 10.90
C PHE A 179 -7.18 6.63 12.18
N SER A 180 -6.43 6.98 13.24
CA SER A 180 -6.47 6.29 14.55
C SER A 180 -6.22 4.78 14.42
N LEU A 181 -5.21 4.40 13.63
CA LEU A 181 -4.91 3.00 13.28
C LEU A 181 -3.73 2.43 14.08
N TRP A 182 -3.14 3.20 14.99
CA TRP A 182 -2.06 2.72 15.86
C TRP A 182 -2.43 1.50 16.70
N GLU A 183 -3.71 1.36 17.07
CA GLU A 183 -4.21 0.24 17.90
C GLU A 183 -4.11 -1.14 17.25
N TYR A 184 -3.95 -1.20 15.92
CA TYR A 184 -3.79 -2.46 15.19
C TYR A 184 -2.35 -2.95 15.14
N LEU A 185 -1.41 -2.20 15.74
CA LEU A 185 0.02 -2.48 15.75
C LEU A 185 0.48 -2.77 17.19
N ASP A 186 1.42 -3.71 17.33
CA ASP A 186 2.08 -3.95 18.60
C ASP A 186 3.03 -2.79 18.94
N ASN A 187 3.29 -2.58 20.24
CA ASN A 187 4.10 -1.46 20.73
C ASN A 187 5.47 -1.35 20.05
N SER A 188 6.13 -2.48 19.77
CA SER A 188 7.45 -2.50 19.13
C SER A 188 7.42 -1.97 17.69
N ASP A 189 6.34 -2.22 16.95
CA ASP A 189 6.17 -1.72 15.58
C ASP A 189 5.79 -0.24 15.58
N VAL A 190 4.95 0.18 16.53
CA VAL A 190 4.62 1.60 16.75
C VAL A 190 5.89 2.40 17.05
N GLU A 191 6.70 1.94 17.99
CA GLU A 191 7.98 2.57 18.34
C GLU A 191 8.94 2.63 17.15
N PHE A 192 9.04 1.53 16.39
CA PHE A 192 9.87 1.48 15.20
C PHE A 192 9.46 2.54 14.17
N ILE A 193 8.19 2.57 13.77
CA ILE A 193 7.68 3.50 12.75
C ILE A 193 7.88 4.94 13.22
N LYS A 194 7.51 5.27 14.46
CA LYS A 194 7.66 6.63 15.00
C LYS A 194 9.13 7.04 15.06
N ARG A 195 10.01 6.17 15.54
CA ARG A 195 11.45 6.44 15.59
C ARG A 195 12.02 6.76 14.21
N VAL A 196 11.69 5.96 13.21
CA VAL A 196 12.19 6.17 11.84
C VAL A 196 11.57 7.43 11.23
N ALA A 197 10.29 7.68 11.44
CA ALA A 197 9.62 8.90 10.97
C ALA A 197 10.23 10.17 11.58
N LEU A 198 10.59 10.17 12.86
CA LEU A 198 11.14 11.35 13.54
C LEU A 198 12.64 11.56 13.26
N ASN A 199 13.38 10.50 12.94
CA ASN A 199 14.82 10.58 12.67
C ASN A 199 15.11 11.00 11.22
N LYS A 200 14.87 12.28 10.92
CA LYS A 200 15.18 12.86 9.61
C LYS A 200 16.67 12.68 9.26
N PRO A 201 17.01 12.15 8.06
CA PRO A 201 18.39 12.04 7.63
C PRO A 201 19.07 13.42 7.51
N THR A 202 20.31 13.52 7.98
CA THR A 202 21.10 14.75 7.92
C THR A 202 21.57 15.05 6.49
N GLY A 203 21.69 16.34 6.15
CA GLY A 203 22.23 16.79 4.85
C GLY A 203 21.23 16.93 3.70
N ILE A 204 19.92 16.76 3.95
CA ILE A 204 18.89 16.89 2.90
C ILE A 204 18.04 18.14 3.10
N LYS A 205 18.47 19.25 2.50
CA LYS A 205 17.67 20.47 2.44
C LYS A 205 16.41 20.34 1.56
N LEU A 206 16.39 19.35 0.65
CA LEU A 206 15.33 19.18 -0.35
C LEU A 206 14.14 18.30 0.13
N LEU A 207 14.26 17.64 1.29
CA LEU A 207 13.19 16.84 1.88
C LEU A 207 12.67 17.53 3.15
N GLU A 208 11.95 18.64 2.97
CA GLU A 208 11.17 19.28 4.03
C GLU A 208 9.75 18.74 3.98
N VAL A 209 9.58 17.48 4.39
CA VAL A 209 8.28 16.81 4.51
C VAL A 209 7.94 16.72 5.98
N ASP A 210 7.00 17.53 6.48
CA ASP A 210 6.66 17.61 7.91
C ASP A 210 5.24 17.06 8.15
N LEU A 211 5.06 15.80 7.75
CA LEU A 211 3.75 15.14 7.81
C LEU A 211 3.44 14.65 9.22
N TYR A 212 4.43 14.05 9.87
CA TYR A 212 4.33 13.51 11.22
C TYR A 212 5.32 14.22 12.13
N GLU A 213 4.75 14.95 13.08
CA GLU A 213 5.43 15.69 14.14
C GLU A 213 4.85 15.22 15.49
N GLN A 214 5.65 15.29 16.56
CA GLN A 214 5.21 15.02 17.94
C GLN A 214 4.86 16.31 18.67
#